data_AF-A0A0M0HV51-F1
#
_entry.id   AF-A0A0M0HV51-F1
#
_cell.length_a   1.000
_cell.length_b   1.000
_cell.length_c   1.000
_cell.angle_alpha   90.00
_cell.angle_beta   90.00
_cell.angle_gamma   90.00
#
_symmetry.space_group_name_H-M   'P 1'
#
loop_
_entity.id
_entity.type
_entity.pdbx_description
1 polymer ?
#
loop_
_entity_poly.entity_id
_entity_poly.type
_entity_poly.pdbx_seq_one_letter_code
_entity_poly.pdbx_strand_id
1 'polypeptide(L)'
;MKTFTASLLGMVLVSSATSLVFAAGNGKVTLPAASYLKDAKGNAVGYFKSDVLRTAQENIATGVHDFEIRLPDDAAFSIRADNKVIKPGGTLPMSKGLNNGVLQFEVAPLRKQDIGKVEYEVYIPSLYSIDDRFWEVFDPTYTPWLDSGQNVDYENWLPPLAQQMTDFTQTRKYKDVYTRVRQDRDKDTNVGEIRNHGAPVTEYDYRAATESRDVNASVDAYVNTGELHDCGDWVPPASETYEGLTVDQTFTCQQDQTRTWTYKVGSEVIGTHPQLQSIDDIKYRTVPGTKNPWLSTASAFGTWTNVDAAHSYTSWDPAIVNQTSNFTQSRSYKQNQTRTEQKQQKNAVTGEIRSVGALQNNTKILTINETRTITVSVSGYSNSAGVYSCSGWSPGTGSVNSGSRFTQTRSCRQTQVRTWSYKAGSTLITTRPENRVINTTQSRGATGTKVVTKWVKERQQVPQSCDYMRNWAAARGTIVNSFPVAEGAACNQPGKVYITMDQTMQGQFCGITFLGCK
;
A
#
# COMPACT_ATOMS: atom_id res chain seq x y z
N MET A 1 54.98 -9.44 26.75
CA MET A 1 56.10 -10.13 27.42
C MET A 1 57.39 -9.50 26.92
N LYS A 2 58.16 -8.89 27.83
CA LYS A 2 59.60 -8.54 27.79
C LYS A 2 60.22 -7.77 26.58
N THR A 3 60.50 -6.49 26.84
CA THR A 3 61.79 -5.73 26.74
C THR A 3 62.97 -6.27 25.92
N PHE A 4 63.68 -5.36 25.21
CA PHE A 4 65.15 -5.11 25.14
C PHE A 4 65.38 -3.89 24.19
N THR A 5 65.82 -2.67 24.56
CA THR A 5 67.13 -2.08 24.98
C THR A 5 68.36 -2.32 24.07
N ALA A 6 68.93 -1.23 23.50
CA ALA A 6 70.37 -0.85 23.37
C ALA A 6 70.48 0.26 22.27
N SER A 7 71.03 1.47 22.41
CA SER A 7 72.22 2.05 23.07
C SER A 7 73.53 1.95 22.26
N LEU A 8 74.07 3.12 21.87
CA LEU A 8 75.46 3.62 21.83
C LEU A 8 75.74 4.42 20.54
N LEU A 9 76.03 5.73 20.60
CA LEU A 9 77.31 6.41 20.88
C LEU A 9 78.36 6.28 19.75
N GLY A 10 78.63 7.40 19.07
CA GLY A 10 79.76 7.58 18.16
C GLY A 10 80.39 8.95 18.42
N MET A 11 81.37 8.95 19.32
CA MET A 11 82.13 10.10 19.82
C MET A 11 83.26 10.39 18.82
N VAL A 12 83.24 11.56 18.17
CA VAL A 12 84.33 12.01 17.29
C VAL A 12 85.40 12.65 18.17
N LEU A 13 86.51 11.92 18.36
CA LEU A 13 87.73 12.41 18.99
C LEU A 13 88.49 13.29 17.98
N VAL A 14 88.53 14.58 18.27
CA VAL A 14 89.47 15.54 17.69
C VAL A 14 90.83 15.28 18.32
N SER A 15 91.77 14.70 17.56
CA SER A 15 93.16 14.56 18.01
C SER A 15 93.90 15.87 17.79
N SER A 16 94.06 16.61 18.88
CA SER A 16 94.97 17.74 19.02
C SER A 16 96.41 17.31 18.72
N ALA A 17 97.00 17.92 17.70
CA ALA A 17 98.43 17.80 17.42
C ALA A 17 99.21 18.52 18.54
N THR A 18 99.76 17.74 19.46
CA THR A 18 100.74 18.21 20.44
C THR A 18 102.05 18.51 19.72
N SER A 19 102.34 19.79 19.53
CA SER A 19 103.63 20.31 19.06
C SER A 19 104.72 19.93 20.07
N LEU A 20 105.43 18.83 19.80
CA LEU A 20 106.62 18.44 20.56
C LEU A 20 107.78 19.36 20.15
N VAL A 21 108.11 20.29 21.05
CA VAL A 21 109.33 21.09 20.99
C VAL A 21 110.50 20.18 21.36
N PHE A 22 111.31 19.78 20.38
CA PHE A 22 112.59 19.12 20.64
C PHE A 22 113.65 20.19 20.89
N ALA A 23 113.89 20.49 22.17
CA ALA A 23 115.10 21.16 22.60
C ALA A 23 116.27 20.16 22.48
N ALA A 24 117.16 20.37 21.51
CA ALA A 24 118.39 19.59 21.39
C ALA A 24 119.35 19.94 22.53
N GLY A 25 119.24 19.20 23.63
CA GLY A 25 120.19 19.23 24.73
C GLY A 25 121.41 18.37 24.41
N ASN A 26 122.53 19.02 24.06
CA ASN A 26 123.88 18.81 24.60
C ASN A 26 124.95 19.24 23.61
N GLY A 27 125.62 20.34 23.95
CA GLY A 27 126.83 20.80 23.31
C GLY A 27 127.53 21.88 24.12
N LYS A 28 127.56 21.73 25.47
CA LYS A 28 128.41 22.58 26.32
C LYS A 28 129.88 22.27 26.00
N VAL A 29 130.47 23.04 25.09
CA VAL A 29 131.92 23.10 24.93
C VAL A 29 132.41 24.40 25.57
N THR A 30 133.05 24.28 26.73
CA THR A 30 133.83 25.36 27.33
C THR A 30 135.25 25.25 26.77
N LEU A 31 135.64 26.19 25.92
CA LEU A 31 136.98 26.23 25.31
C LEU A 31 137.98 26.88 26.28
N PRO A 32 139.14 26.25 26.59
CA PRO A 32 140.19 26.88 27.37
C PRO A 32 140.88 27.99 26.57
N ALA A 33 141.41 28.97 27.31
CA ALA A 33 142.12 30.14 26.80
C ALA A 33 143.33 29.77 25.94
N ALA A 34 143.52 30.58 24.89
CA ALA A 34 144.60 30.60 23.91
C ALA A 34 144.53 29.57 22.76
N SER A 35 144.52 30.13 21.54
CA SER A 35 144.76 29.51 20.21
C SER A 35 143.51 29.19 19.38
N TYR A 36 143.29 29.99 18.32
CA TYR A 36 142.35 29.71 17.24
C TYR A 36 142.63 28.34 16.60
N LEU A 37 141.62 27.48 16.46
CA LEU A 37 141.74 26.27 15.63
C LEU A 37 141.69 26.69 14.15
N LYS A 38 142.81 26.52 13.46
CA LYS A 38 142.94 26.57 12.00
C LYS A 38 143.47 25.24 11.51
N ASP A 39 142.95 24.73 10.40
CA ASP A 39 143.54 23.55 9.76
C ASP A 39 144.93 23.88 9.18
N ALA A 40 145.68 22.87 8.76
CA ALA A 40 147.04 23.02 8.21
C ALA A 40 147.12 23.88 6.94
N LYS A 41 145.98 24.39 6.42
CA LYS A 41 145.87 25.30 5.28
C LYS A 41 145.34 26.69 5.67
N GLY A 42 145.18 26.97 6.95
CA GLY A 42 144.96 28.32 7.49
C GLY A 42 143.51 28.80 7.57
N ASN A 43 142.54 27.92 7.32
CA ASN A 43 141.10 28.24 7.38
C ASN A 43 140.53 27.99 8.79
N ALA A 44 139.57 28.81 9.21
CA ALA A 44 139.01 28.80 10.57
C ALA A 44 138.16 27.55 10.83
N VAL A 45 138.37 26.88 11.95
CA VAL A 45 137.64 25.66 12.35
C VAL A 45 136.60 26.03 13.41
N GLY A 46 135.35 26.21 12.96
CA GLY A 46 134.17 26.37 13.81
C GLY A 46 132.95 25.91 13.03
N TYR A 47 132.32 24.81 13.47
CA TYR A 47 131.37 24.11 12.61
C TYR A 47 130.14 23.58 13.35
N PHE A 48 128.99 23.99 12.82
CA PHE A 48 127.64 23.44 12.94
C PHE A 48 127.53 21.97 12.51
N LYS A 49 127.27 21.01 13.40
CA LYS A 49 126.82 19.67 12.98
C LYS A 49 125.71 19.15 13.89
N SER A 50 124.54 18.89 13.32
CA SER A 50 123.44 18.24 14.05
C SER A 50 123.63 16.72 14.13
N ASP A 51 122.85 16.08 14.99
CA ASP A 51 122.56 14.65 14.85
C ASP A 51 121.72 14.39 13.59
N VAL A 52 121.53 13.12 13.24
CA VAL A 52 120.67 12.71 12.12
C VAL A 52 119.23 13.09 12.46
N LEU A 53 118.69 14.06 11.71
CA LEU A 53 117.32 14.51 11.82
C LEU A 53 116.39 13.46 11.21
N ARG A 54 115.33 13.13 11.94
CA ARG A 54 114.31 12.16 11.52
C ARG A 54 112.94 12.81 11.44
N THR A 55 112.13 12.36 10.49
CA THR A 55 110.73 12.75 10.35
C THR A 55 109.89 12.09 11.44
N ALA A 56 108.63 12.49 11.58
CA ALA A 56 107.70 11.82 12.50
C ALA A 56 107.45 10.34 12.17
N GLN A 57 107.78 9.90 10.95
CA GLN A 57 107.74 8.48 10.53
C GLN A 57 109.08 7.76 10.78
N GLU A 58 110.00 8.38 11.54
CA GLU A 58 111.36 7.89 11.85
C GLU A 58 112.28 7.74 10.63
N ASN A 59 111.86 8.20 9.46
CA ASN A 59 112.70 8.24 8.27
C ASN A 59 113.77 9.32 8.40
N ILE A 60 114.93 9.11 7.78
CA ILE A 60 115.97 10.13 7.73
C ILE A 60 115.43 11.31 6.91
N ALA A 61 115.49 12.52 7.46
CA ALA A 61 115.06 13.71 6.75
C ALA A 61 115.98 13.96 5.54
N THR A 62 115.38 14.19 4.38
CA THR A 62 116.10 14.28 3.09
C THR A 62 115.59 15.46 2.29
N GLY A 63 116.48 16.08 1.52
CA GLY A 63 116.15 17.23 0.70
C GLY A 63 116.54 18.54 1.37
N VAL A 64 115.99 19.65 0.87
CA VAL A 64 116.28 21.00 1.38
C VAL A 64 115.29 21.33 2.48
N HIS A 65 115.82 21.68 3.65
CA HIS A 65 115.02 22.13 4.78
C HIS A 65 115.32 23.58 5.09
N ASP A 66 114.26 24.31 5.41
CA ASP A 66 114.34 25.64 5.96
C ASP A 66 114.56 25.56 7.47
N PHE A 67 115.48 26.36 7.98
CA PHE A 67 115.81 26.44 9.40
C PHE A 67 116.25 27.86 9.78
N GLU A 68 116.22 28.14 11.07
CA GLU A 68 116.58 29.44 11.62
C GLU A 68 117.72 29.30 12.63
N ILE A 69 118.72 30.17 12.52
CA ILE A 69 119.76 30.33 13.55
C ILE A 69 119.40 31.56 14.38
N ARG A 70 119.27 31.38 15.69
CA ARG A 70 118.86 32.44 16.62
C ARG A 70 120.00 32.72 17.59
N LEU A 71 120.38 33.99 17.70
CA LEU A 71 121.39 34.44 18.64
C LEU A 71 120.72 35.28 19.74
N PRO A 72 120.89 34.92 21.03
CA PRO A 72 120.23 35.61 22.12
C PRO A 72 120.75 37.05 22.27
N ASP A 73 119.92 37.93 22.84
CA ASP A 73 120.21 39.36 23.01
C ASP A 73 121.44 39.62 23.89
N ASP A 74 121.72 38.74 24.86
CA ASP A 74 122.83 38.83 25.81
C ASP A 74 124.14 38.22 25.29
N ALA A 75 124.18 37.79 24.03
CA ALA A 75 125.38 37.24 23.42
C ALA A 75 126.54 38.24 23.43
N ALA A 76 127.69 37.80 23.94
CA ALA A 76 128.88 38.64 24.12
C ALA A 76 129.43 39.24 22.81
N PHE A 77 129.17 38.63 21.66
CA PHE A 77 129.59 39.12 20.34
C PHE A 77 128.76 38.52 19.20
N SER A 78 128.87 39.15 18.02
CA SER A 78 128.24 38.67 16.78
C SER A 78 128.97 37.46 16.20
N ILE A 79 128.21 36.50 15.67
CA ILE A 79 128.74 35.33 14.98
C ILE A 79 128.49 35.43 13.47
N ARG A 80 129.22 34.63 12.69
CA ARG A 80 129.06 34.47 11.26
C ARG A 80 128.74 33.01 10.97
N ALA A 81 127.62 32.74 10.31
CA ALA A 81 127.21 31.42 9.85
C ALA A 81 127.21 31.36 8.31
N ASP A 82 127.96 30.46 7.68
CA ASP A 82 128.12 30.33 6.21
C ASP A 82 128.18 31.70 5.48
N ASN A 83 129.11 32.56 5.91
CA ASN A 83 129.33 33.94 5.45
C ASN A 83 128.25 35.00 5.78
N LYS A 84 127.15 34.65 6.45
CA LYS A 84 126.13 35.61 6.90
C LYS A 84 126.35 35.99 8.37
N VAL A 85 126.20 37.27 8.69
CA VAL A 85 126.47 37.80 10.03
C VAL A 85 125.19 37.83 10.86
N ILE A 86 125.28 37.38 12.11
CA ILE A 86 124.21 37.41 13.10
C ILE A 86 124.68 38.24 14.29
N LYS A 87 123.97 39.33 14.57
CA LYS A 87 124.21 40.20 15.74
C LYS A 87 123.44 39.66 16.96
N PRO A 88 123.86 39.98 18.20
CA PRO A 88 123.07 39.65 19.40
C PRO A 88 121.61 40.08 19.21
N GLY A 89 120.68 39.18 19.52
CA GLY A 89 119.23 39.35 19.30
C GLY A 89 118.71 39.00 17.89
N GLY A 90 119.61 38.68 16.96
CA GLY A 90 119.26 38.41 15.57
C GLY A 90 118.78 36.99 15.32
N THR A 91 117.81 36.84 14.42
CA THR A 91 117.44 35.55 13.80
C THR A 91 117.82 35.56 12.33
N LEU A 92 118.44 34.47 11.87
CA LEU A 92 118.86 34.29 10.49
C LEU A 92 118.19 33.05 9.88
N PRO A 93 117.23 33.21 8.94
CA PRO A 93 116.68 32.09 8.19
C PRO A 93 117.69 31.62 7.13
N MET A 94 117.84 30.31 7.01
CA MET A 94 118.67 29.64 6.03
C MET A 94 117.97 28.40 5.49
N SER A 95 118.31 28.01 4.27
CA SER A 95 117.84 26.77 3.66
C SER A 95 119.05 25.96 3.25
N LYS A 96 119.09 24.69 3.63
CA LYS A 96 120.20 23.82 3.25
C LYS A 96 119.74 22.40 3.02
N GLY A 97 120.38 21.75 2.05
CA GLY A 97 120.23 20.32 1.85
C GLY A 97 120.81 19.58 3.05
N LEU A 98 120.07 18.62 3.60
CA LEU A 98 120.60 17.70 4.60
C LEU A 98 121.45 16.65 3.88
N ASN A 99 122.66 16.42 4.38
CA ASN A 99 123.51 15.35 3.88
C ASN A 99 123.32 14.14 4.80
N ASN A 100 122.64 13.11 4.31
CA ASN A 100 122.28 11.91 5.09
C ASN A 100 121.59 12.24 6.43
N GLY A 101 120.62 13.17 6.39
CA GLY A 101 119.88 13.65 7.56
C GLY A 101 120.63 14.60 8.49
N VAL A 102 121.88 14.93 8.20
CA VAL A 102 122.68 15.83 9.04
C VAL A 102 122.66 17.24 8.46
N LEU A 103 122.29 18.20 9.31
CA LEU A 103 122.42 19.62 9.02
C LEU A 103 123.82 20.11 9.39
N GLN A 104 124.47 20.78 8.45
CA GLN A 104 125.87 21.19 8.58
C GLN A 104 126.11 22.59 8.02
N PHE A 105 126.75 23.47 8.78
CA PHE A 105 127.15 24.82 8.33
C PHE A 105 128.31 25.38 9.15
N GLU A 106 129.12 26.23 8.55
CA GLU A 106 130.23 26.91 9.23
C GLU A 106 129.70 27.97 10.19
N VAL A 107 130.29 28.04 11.38
CA VAL A 107 129.97 29.07 12.38
C VAL A 107 131.23 29.56 13.08
N ALA A 108 131.47 30.87 13.05
CA ALA A 108 132.69 31.46 13.60
C ALA A 108 132.40 32.84 14.23
N PRO A 109 133.21 33.29 15.20
CA PRO A 109 133.17 34.67 15.67
C PRO A 109 133.47 35.64 14.51
N LEU A 110 132.79 36.80 14.49
CA LEU A 110 132.92 37.75 13.40
C LEU A 110 134.32 38.38 13.32
N ARG A 111 134.92 38.72 14.47
CA ARG A 111 136.27 39.33 14.55
C ARG A 111 137.19 38.46 15.38
N LYS A 112 138.49 38.45 15.03
CA LYS A 112 139.52 37.71 15.79
C LYS A 112 139.53 38.10 17.27
N GLN A 113 139.35 39.38 17.59
CA GLN A 113 139.41 39.92 18.95
C GLN A 113 138.19 39.59 19.82
N ASP A 114 137.14 38.98 19.26
CA ASP A 114 135.94 38.60 20.00
C ASP A 114 136.24 37.30 20.79
N ILE A 115 136.57 37.41 22.08
CA ILE A 115 136.93 36.30 22.98
C ILE A 115 135.81 36.12 24.01
N GLY A 116 135.20 34.94 24.06
CA GLY A 116 134.14 34.63 25.03
C GLY A 116 133.30 33.43 24.60
N LYS A 117 132.26 33.12 25.38
CA LYS A 117 131.28 32.07 25.06
C LYS A 117 130.01 32.71 24.52
N VAL A 118 129.51 32.18 23.40
CA VAL A 118 128.24 32.57 22.79
C VAL A 118 127.44 31.30 22.54
N GLU A 119 126.19 31.26 23.01
CA GLU A 119 125.23 30.20 22.71
C GLU A 119 124.31 30.68 21.59
N TYR A 120 123.98 29.79 20.66
CA TYR A 120 123.03 30.04 19.58
C TYR A 120 122.11 28.82 19.43
N GLU A 121 120.87 29.06 19.01
CA GLU A 121 119.87 28.02 18.79
C GLU A 121 119.68 27.78 17.28
N VAL A 122 119.45 26.53 16.89
CA VAL A 122 119.04 26.16 15.53
C VAL A 122 117.64 25.56 15.60
N TYR A 123 116.66 26.24 15.00
CA TYR A 123 115.26 25.82 14.98
C TYR A 123 114.84 25.35 13.59
N ILE A 124 114.24 24.16 13.51
CA ILE A 124 113.74 23.57 12.26
C ILE A 124 112.24 23.31 12.41
N PRO A 125 111.36 24.04 11.69
CA PRO A 125 109.91 23.96 11.90
C PRO A 125 109.26 22.68 11.38
N SER A 126 109.80 22.08 10.33
CA SER A 126 109.27 20.81 9.80
C SER A 126 110.35 19.95 9.14
N LEU A 127 110.27 18.65 9.38
CA LEU A 127 111.10 17.63 8.77
C LEU A 127 110.20 16.73 7.95
N TYR A 128 110.53 16.57 6.67
CA TYR A 128 109.95 15.61 5.75
C TYR A 128 111.06 14.77 5.11
N SER A 129 110.69 13.61 4.61
CA SER A 129 111.57 12.70 3.88
C SER A 129 110.88 12.29 2.59
N ILE A 130 111.67 12.00 1.54
CA ILE A 130 111.13 11.37 0.33
C ILE A 130 110.64 9.95 0.60
N ASP A 131 111.06 9.36 1.73
CA ASP A 131 110.64 8.04 2.18
C ASP A 131 109.35 8.09 3.03
N ASP A 132 108.80 9.29 3.30
CA ASP A 132 107.52 9.42 4.00
C ASP A 132 106.36 9.01 3.08
N ARG A 133 105.44 8.21 3.62
CA ARG A 133 104.31 7.61 2.88
C ARG A 133 103.01 8.34 3.22
N PHE A 134 102.22 8.69 2.21
CA PHE A 134 100.92 9.36 2.37
C PHE A 134 99.86 8.66 1.49
N TRP A 135 98.78 8.17 2.10
CA TRP A 135 97.76 7.35 1.44
C TRP A 135 96.44 8.12 1.27
N GLU A 136 95.85 8.06 0.08
CA GLU A 136 94.52 8.59 -0.24
C GLU A 136 93.59 7.50 -0.80
N VAL A 137 92.27 7.70 -0.70
CA VAL A 137 91.27 6.76 -1.21
C VAL A 137 91.36 6.66 -2.73
N PHE A 138 91.39 5.45 -3.26
CA PHE A 138 91.48 5.16 -4.69
C PHE A 138 90.27 4.35 -5.17
N ASP A 139 90.06 4.30 -6.49
CA ASP A 139 88.94 3.56 -7.07
C ASP A 139 88.98 2.08 -6.66
N PRO A 140 87.89 1.53 -6.10
CA PRO A 140 87.82 0.13 -5.75
C PRO A 140 87.86 -0.76 -6.99
N THR A 141 88.24 -2.01 -6.80
CA THR A 141 88.10 -3.06 -7.82
C THR A 141 86.87 -3.92 -7.53
N TYR A 142 86.23 -4.39 -8.60
CA TYR A 142 85.03 -5.20 -8.54
C TYR A 142 85.22 -6.49 -9.31
N THR A 143 84.74 -7.60 -8.76
CA THR A 143 84.46 -8.78 -9.58
C THR A 143 83.19 -8.56 -10.42
N PRO A 144 82.99 -9.32 -11.50
CA PRO A 144 81.68 -9.40 -12.16
C PRO A 144 80.60 -9.84 -11.17
N TRP A 145 79.35 -9.45 -11.44
CA TRP A 145 78.19 -10.02 -10.78
C TRP A 145 78.05 -11.49 -11.18
N LEU A 146 78.03 -12.37 -10.20
CA LEU A 146 77.79 -13.80 -10.37
C LEU A 146 76.46 -14.15 -9.71
N ASP A 147 75.68 -15.00 -10.39
CA ASP A 147 74.49 -15.60 -9.81
C ASP A 147 74.92 -16.43 -8.58
N SER A 148 74.30 -16.16 -7.44
CA SER A 148 74.59 -16.86 -6.19
C SER A 148 73.94 -18.26 -6.12
N GLY A 149 73.02 -18.57 -7.04
CA GLY A 149 72.16 -19.75 -7.00
C GLY A 149 71.07 -19.68 -5.94
N GLN A 150 70.89 -18.53 -5.27
CA GLN A 150 69.86 -18.31 -4.25
C GLN A 150 68.76 -17.40 -4.77
N ASN A 151 67.51 -17.82 -4.55
CA ASN A 151 66.30 -17.08 -4.86
C ASN A 151 65.58 -16.73 -3.56
N VAL A 152 65.12 -15.49 -3.44
CA VAL A 152 64.43 -14.97 -2.24
C VAL A 152 63.12 -14.27 -2.61
N ASP A 153 62.34 -13.88 -1.60
CA ASP A 153 61.10 -13.09 -1.76
C ASP A 153 60.08 -13.71 -2.72
N TYR A 154 59.82 -15.02 -2.59
CA TYR A 154 58.78 -15.68 -3.38
C TYR A 154 57.39 -15.14 -3.06
N GLU A 155 56.70 -14.65 -4.08
CA GLU A 155 55.26 -14.38 -4.01
C GLU A 155 54.45 -15.68 -4.01
N ASN A 156 53.19 -15.58 -3.63
CA ASN A 156 52.25 -16.68 -3.73
C ASN A 156 51.99 -17.04 -5.21
N TRP A 157 51.78 -18.32 -5.47
CA TRP A 157 51.36 -18.80 -6.78
C TRP A 157 49.97 -18.28 -7.15
N LEU A 158 49.84 -17.70 -8.35
CA LEU A 158 48.59 -17.19 -8.89
C LEU A 158 48.28 -17.83 -10.25
N PRO A 159 47.01 -18.17 -10.55
CA PRO A 159 45.85 -18.01 -9.68
C PRO A 159 45.87 -19.02 -8.50
N PRO A 160 45.21 -18.71 -7.37
CA PRO A 160 45.13 -19.64 -6.24
C PRO A 160 44.40 -20.93 -6.66
N LEU A 161 44.68 -22.03 -5.93
CA LEU A 161 44.06 -23.34 -6.19
C LEU A 161 42.55 -23.33 -6.05
N ALA A 162 42.03 -22.57 -5.06
CA ALA A 162 40.60 -22.44 -4.88
C ALA A 162 39.96 -21.84 -6.14
N GLN A 163 38.81 -22.39 -6.56
CA GLN A 163 37.99 -21.94 -7.70
C GLN A 163 38.44 -22.42 -9.10
N GLN A 164 39.52 -23.20 -9.23
CA GLN A 164 39.92 -23.75 -10.53
C GLN A 164 39.18 -25.06 -10.82
N MET A 165 38.45 -25.12 -11.93
CA MET A 165 37.66 -26.30 -12.35
C MET A 165 38.19 -26.95 -13.63
N THR A 166 39.43 -26.65 -13.99
CA THR A 166 40.14 -27.18 -15.17
C THR A 166 41.64 -27.00 -14.95
N ASP A 167 42.44 -27.64 -15.78
CA ASP A 167 43.90 -27.45 -15.82
C ASP A 167 44.24 -25.97 -16.04
N PHE A 168 45.27 -25.50 -15.34
CA PHE A 168 45.68 -24.09 -15.36
C PHE A 168 47.17 -23.93 -15.09
N THR A 169 47.76 -22.82 -15.54
CA THR A 169 49.16 -22.48 -15.26
C THR A 169 49.20 -21.49 -14.10
N GLN A 170 50.02 -21.79 -13.09
CA GLN A 170 50.35 -20.85 -12.03
C GLN A 170 51.66 -20.13 -12.33
N THR A 171 51.73 -18.85 -12.00
CA THR A 171 52.93 -18.03 -12.07
C THR A 171 53.17 -17.38 -10.70
N ARG A 172 54.44 -17.26 -10.29
CA ARG A 172 54.84 -16.42 -9.17
C ARG A 172 56.10 -15.62 -9.50
N LYS A 173 56.27 -14.51 -8.79
CA LYS A 173 57.48 -13.66 -8.87
C LYS A 173 58.40 -13.97 -7.70
N TYR A 174 59.69 -13.77 -7.92
CA TYR A 174 60.72 -13.86 -6.89
C TYR A 174 61.89 -12.93 -7.24
N LYS A 175 62.88 -12.81 -6.35
CA LYS A 175 64.13 -12.11 -6.62
C LYS A 175 65.29 -13.10 -6.71
N ASP A 176 65.99 -13.06 -7.83
CA ASP A 176 67.24 -13.77 -8.08
C ASP A 176 68.41 -12.95 -7.52
N VAL A 177 69.30 -13.57 -6.75
CA VAL A 177 70.35 -12.88 -5.99
C VAL A 177 71.69 -13.02 -6.69
N TYR A 178 72.26 -11.90 -7.11
CA TYR A 178 73.61 -11.82 -7.65
C TYR A 178 74.56 -11.27 -6.58
N THR A 179 75.79 -11.78 -6.55
CA THR A 179 76.84 -11.31 -5.65
C THR A 179 78.08 -10.89 -6.42
N ARG A 180 78.78 -9.89 -5.88
CA ARG A 180 80.13 -9.52 -6.32
C ARG A 180 80.97 -9.12 -5.12
N VAL A 181 82.28 -9.17 -5.29
CA VAL A 181 83.24 -8.70 -4.29
C VAL A 181 83.80 -7.36 -4.73
N ARG A 182 83.71 -6.38 -3.82
CA ARG A 182 84.34 -5.07 -3.93
C ARG A 182 85.55 -5.02 -3.01
N GLN A 183 86.71 -4.71 -3.56
CA GLN A 183 87.93 -4.46 -2.80
C GLN A 183 88.23 -2.97 -2.81
N ASP A 184 88.13 -2.34 -1.63
CA ASP A 184 88.56 -0.97 -1.41
C ASP A 184 90.07 -0.85 -1.45
N ARG A 185 90.57 0.29 -1.95
CA ARG A 185 91.99 0.51 -2.18
C ARG A 185 92.39 1.93 -1.84
N ASP A 186 93.62 2.07 -1.37
CA ASP A 186 94.28 3.36 -1.20
C ASP A 186 95.45 3.47 -2.18
N LYS A 187 95.78 4.69 -2.60
CA LYS A 187 96.96 4.99 -3.41
C LYS A 187 97.91 5.91 -2.65
N ASP A 188 99.20 5.59 -2.71
CA ASP A 188 100.25 6.46 -2.19
C ASP A 188 100.48 7.64 -3.15
N THR A 189 100.39 8.87 -2.65
CA THR A 189 100.47 10.09 -3.47
C THR A 189 101.87 10.41 -3.96
N ASN A 190 102.91 9.88 -3.31
CA ASN A 190 104.31 10.16 -3.66
C ASN A 190 104.86 9.18 -4.70
N VAL A 191 104.54 7.88 -4.59
CA VAL A 191 105.09 6.83 -5.47
C VAL A 191 104.05 6.12 -6.34
N GLY A 192 102.76 6.38 -6.12
CA GLY A 192 101.67 5.80 -6.91
C GLY A 192 101.38 4.33 -6.64
N GLU A 193 101.98 3.75 -5.59
CA GLU A 193 101.69 2.39 -5.12
C GLU A 193 100.23 2.28 -4.70
N ILE A 194 99.56 1.19 -5.06
CA ILE A 194 98.17 0.91 -4.67
C ILE A 194 98.17 -0.27 -3.71
N ARG A 195 97.47 -0.13 -2.59
CA ARG A 195 97.25 -1.20 -1.62
C ARG A 195 95.76 -1.45 -1.40
N ASN A 196 95.45 -2.65 -0.90
CA ASN A 196 94.11 -2.95 -0.42
C ASN A 196 93.86 -2.23 0.91
N HIS A 197 92.71 -1.58 1.01
CA HIS A 197 92.22 -0.96 2.23
C HIS A 197 91.10 -1.81 2.81
N GLY A 198 91.38 -2.46 3.95
CA GLY A 198 90.44 -3.35 4.61
C GLY A 198 90.17 -4.67 3.85
N ALA A 199 89.26 -5.46 4.42
CA ALA A 199 88.83 -6.72 3.84
C ALA A 199 87.87 -6.49 2.65
N PRO A 200 87.85 -7.38 1.65
CA PRO A 200 86.86 -7.32 0.58
C PRO A 200 85.43 -7.37 1.13
N VAL A 201 84.54 -6.57 0.55
CA VAL A 201 83.12 -6.50 0.90
C VAL A 201 82.31 -7.22 -0.15
N THR A 202 81.36 -8.05 0.28
CA THR A 202 80.39 -8.67 -0.63
C THR A 202 79.19 -7.75 -0.80
N GLU A 203 78.82 -7.48 -2.04
CA GLU A 203 77.62 -6.72 -2.41
C GLU A 203 76.57 -7.65 -3.01
N TYR A 204 75.30 -7.26 -2.88
CA TYR A 204 74.13 -8.03 -3.33
C TYR A 204 73.29 -7.20 -4.30
N ASP A 205 72.85 -7.81 -5.41
CA ASP A 205 71.94 -7.26 -6.39
C ASP A 205 70.74 -8.21 -6.55
N TYR A 206 69.53 -7.67 -6.37
CA TYR A 206 68.30 -8.46 -6.35
C TYR A 206 67.48 -8.17 -7.61
N ARG A 207 67.44 -9.15 -8.53
CA ARG A 207 66.78 -8.98 -9.83
C ARG A 207 65.42 -9.67 -9.84
N ALA A 208 64.41 -8.99 -10.37
CA ALA A 208 63.08 -9.57 -10.48
C ALA A 208 63.08 -10.71 -11.52
N ALA A 209 62.54 -11.85 -11.11
CA ALA A 209 62.37 -13.03 -11.95
C ALA A 209 60.98 -13.63 -11.75
N THR A 210 60.60 -14.52 -12.67
CA THR A 210 59.30 -15.18 -12.67
C THR A 210 59.45 -16.64 -13.02
N GLU A 211 58.67 -17.49 -12.38
CA GLU A 211 58.56 -18.90 -12.75
C GLU A 211 57.10 -19.31 -12.89
N SER A 212 56.87 -20.34 -13.70
CA SER A 212 55.53 -20.87 -13.99
C SER A 212 55.52 -22.39 -13.89
N ARG A 213 54.36 -22.94 -13.50
CA ARG A 213 54.10 -24.37 -13.44
C ARG A 213 52.69 -24.70 -13.94
N ASP A 214 52.55 -25.81 -14.63
CA ASP A 214 51.25 -26.33 -15.04
C ASP A 214 50.65 -27.19 -13.93
N VAL A 215 49.38 -26.95 -13.64
CA VAL A 215 48.61 -27.65 -12.60
C VAL A 215 47.48 -28.41 -13.28
N ASN A 216 47.50 -29.74 -13.13
CA ASN A 216 46.43 -30.61 -13.58
C ASN A 216 45.34 -30.70 -12.50
N ALA A 217 44.10 -30.40 -12.88
CA ALA A 217 42.94 -30.46 -12.03
C ALA A 217 42.12 -31.72 -12.37
N SER A 218 41.87 -32.54 -11.35
CA SER A 218 41.00 -33.72 -11.45
C SER A 218 39.88 -33.61 -10.43
N VAL A 219 38.70 -34.14 -10.76
CA VAL A 219 37.53 -34.10 -9.90
C VAL A 219 36.92 -35.49 -9.79
N ASP A 220 36.47 -35.83 -8.59
CA ASP A 220 35.71 -37.05 -8.34
C ASP A 220 34.21 -36.84 -8.62
N ALA A 221 33.44 -37.92 -8.48
CA ALA A 221 31.99 -37.86 -8.58
C ALA A 221 31.38 -37.24 -7.31
N TYR A 222 30.26 -36.54 -7.47
CA TYR A 222 29.46 -36.12 -6.32
C TYR A 222 28.99 -37.32 -5.50
N VAL A 223 29.17 -37.23 -4.18
CA VAL A 223 28.66 -38.19 -3.21
C VAL A 223 27.73 -37.49 -2.23
N ASN A 224 26.67 -38.16 -1.82
CA ASN A 224 25.75 -37.64 -0.82
C ASN A 224 26.49 -37.44 0.52
N THR A 225 26.28 -36.28 1.13
CA THR A 225 26.86 -35.91 2.42
C THR A 225 25.76 -35.51 3.38
N GLY A 226 25.75 -36.12 4.58
CA GLY A 226 24.71 -35.85 5.59
C GLY A 226 23.39 -36.57 5.31
N GLU A 227 22.40 -36.30 6.17
CA GLU A 227 21.03 -36.78 6.01
C GLU A 227 20.20 -35.82 5.16
N LEU A 228 19.06 -36.29 4.66
CA LEU A 228 18.06 -35.44 4.00
C LEU A 228 17.58 -34.35 4.97
N HIS A 229 17.46 -33.12 4.46
CA HIS A 229 17.05 -31.95 5.23
C HIS A 229 16.08 -31.06 4.42
N ASP A 230 15.53 -30.03 5.07
CA ASP A 230 14.58 -29.08 4.46
C ASP A 230 13.44 -29.74 3.69
N CYS A 231 12.91 -30.81 4.28
CA CYS A 231 11.79 -31.56 3.71
C CYS A 231 10.50 -30.74 3.77
N GLY A 232 9.84 -30.57 2.62
CA GLY A 232 8.53 -29.95 2.51
C GLY A 232 7.40 -30.88 2.95
N ASP A 233 6.16 -30.44 2.75
CA ASP A 233 4.98 -31.29 2.93
C ASP A 233 4.64 -32.05 1.64
N TRP A 234 3.72 -33.02 1.74
CA TRP A 234 3.16 -33.69 0.57
C TRP A 234 2.20 -32.76 -0.19
N VAL A 235 2.57 -32.38 -1.41
CA VAL A 235 1.83 -31.41 -2.23
C VAL A 235 1.29 -32.07 -3.51
N PRO A 236 0.03 -31.81 -3.91
CA PRO A 236 -0.97 -31.00 -3.20
C PRO A 236 -1.59 -31.76 -2.02
N PRO A 237 -2.07 -31.09 -0.96
CA PRO A 237 -2.61 -31.74 0.22
C PRO A 237 -3.91 -32.50 -0.08
N ALA A 238 -4.09 -33.68 0.52
CA ALA A 238 -5.27 -34.52 0.30
C ALA A 238 -6.59 -33.86 0.72
N SER A 239 -6.53 -32.87 1.61
CA SER A 239 -7.68 -32.09 2.09
C SER A 239 -8.29 -31.15 1.05
N GLU A 240 -7.62 -30.94 -0.09
CA GLU A 240 -8.17 -30.13 -1.19
C GLU A 240 -8.99 -30.97 -2.19
N THR A 241 -8.79 -32.29 -2.19
CA THR A 241 -9.44 -33.24 -3.11
C THR A 241 -10.57 -33.98 -2.41
N TYR A 242 -11.69 -34.16 -3.09
CA TYR A 242 -12.88 -34.84 -2.54
C TYR A 242 -12.62 -36.31 -2.21
N GLU A 243 -13.21 -36.78 -1.12
CA GLU A 243 -13.29 -38.22 -0.81
C GLU A 243 -13.94 -38.97 -1.99
N GLY A 244 -13.36 -40.11 -2.36
CA GLY A 244 -13.75 -40.89 -3.54
C GLY A 244 -12.91 -40.58 -4.79
N LEU A 245 -12.04 -39.55 -4.75
CA LEU A 245 -11.02 -39.29 -5.75
C LEU A 245 -9.62 -39.55 -5.17
N THR A 246 -8.63 -39.70 -6.05
CA THR A 246 -7.22 -39.87 -5.68
C THR A 246 -6.40 -38.62 -6.00
N VAL A 247 -5.35 -38.39 -5.23
CA VAL A 247 -4.37 -37.32 -5.45
C VAL A 247 -2.96 -37.90 -5.52
N ASP A 248 -2.23 -37.53 -6.58
CA ASP A 248 -0.82 -37.81 -6.73
C ASP A 248 -0.03 -36.68 -6.06
N GLN A 249 0.73 -37.04 -5.03
CA GLN A 249 1.46 -36.11 -4.20
C GLN A 249 2.96 -36.25 -4.40
N THR A 250 3.65 -35.12 -4.29
CA THR A 250 5.10 -34.99 -4.34
C THR A 250 5.60 -34.52 -2.98
N PHE A 251 6.70 -35.10 -2.51
CA PHE A 251 7.39 -34.70 -1.28
C PHE A 251 8.87 -34.52 -1.60
N THR A 252 9.37 -33.32 -1.37
CA THR A 252 10.74 -32.94 -1.72
C THR A 252 11.53 -32.69 -0.46
N CYS A 253 12.71 -33.30 -0.38
CA CYS A 253 13.76 -32.96 0.57
C CYS A 253 14.99 -32.46 -0.19
N GLN A 254 15.84 -31.69 0.47
CA GLN A 254 17.17 -31.34 -0.04
C GLN A 254 18.19 -32.40 0.42
N GLN A 255 19.07 -32.80 -0.50
CA GLN A 255 20.23 -33.66 -0.24
C GLN A 255 21.50 -32.92 -0.65
N ASP A 256 22.36 -32.66 0.34
CA ASP A 256 23.68 -32.13 0.06
C ASP A 256 24.58 -33.20 -0.57
N GLN A 257 25.35 -32.78 -1.56
CA GLN A 257 26.37 -33.58 -2.20
C GLN A 257 27.69 -32.82 -2.21
N THR A 258 28.77 -33.54 -1.92
CA THR A 258 30.13 -33.00 -1.97
C THR A 258 30.95 -33.77 -3.00
N ARG A 259 31.79 -33.05 -3.73
CA ARG A 259 32.87 -33.62 -4.54
C ARG A 259 34.17 -32.87 -4.24
N THR A 260 35.31 -33.48 -4.51
CA THR A 260 36.64 -32.95 -4.23
C THR A 260 37.44 -32.76 -5.51
N TRP A 261 37.87 -31.52 -5.75
CA TRP A 261 38.90 -31.21 -6.72
C TRP A 261 40.27 -31.50 -6.14
N THR A 262 41.11 -32.20 -6.90
CA THR A 262 42.50 -32.53 -6.56
C THR A 262 43.43 -31.92 -7.61
N TYR A 263 44.40 -31.12 -7.15
CA TYR A 263 45.36 -30.40 -7.98
C TYR A 263 46.74 -31.04 -7.91
N LYS A 264 47.33 -31.33 -9.06
CA LYS A 264 48.66 -31.98 -9.16
C LYS A 264 49.62 -31.19 -10.03
N VAL A 265 50.89 -31.22 -9.66
CA VAL A 265 52.01 -30.79 -10.52
C VAL A 265 52.87 -32.02 -10.75
N GLY A 266 52.89 -32.52 -11.98
CA GLY A 266 53.40 -33.86 -12.28
C GLY A 266 52.66 -34.94 -11.48
N SER A 267 53.38 -35.67 -10.63
CA SER A 267 52.82 -36.74 -9.78
C SER A 267 52.41 -36.28 -8.38
N GLU A 268 52.80 -35.07 -7.96
CA GLU A 268 52.62 -34.58 -6.59
C GLU A 268 51.28 -33.85 -6.43
N VAL A 269 50.53 -34.16 -5.37
CA VAL A 269 49.31 -33.43 -5.01
C VAL A 269 49.68 -32.16 -4.24
N ILE A 270 49.32 -31.01 -4.79
CA ILE A 270 49.64 -29.69 -4.21
C ILE A 270 48.46 -29.08 -3.43
N GLY A 271 47.27 -29.66 -3.52
CA GLY A 271 46.11 -29.27 -2.70
C GLY A 271 44.79 -29.86 -3.18
N THR A 272 43.75 -29.63 -2.39
CA THR A 272 42.38 -30.08 -2.66
C THR A 272 41.36 -29.00 -2.36
N HIS A 273 40.22 -29.02 -3.06
CA HIS A 273 39.11 -28.08 -2.84
C HIS A 273 37.77 -28.82 -2.85
N PRO A 274 36.99 -28.80 -1.75
CA PRO A 274 35.65 -29.36 -1.75
C PRO A 274 34.67 -28.42 -2.46
N GLN A 275 33.82 -28.99 -3.30
CA GLN A 275 32.69 -28.33 -3.95
C GLN A 275 31.39 -28.97 -3.46
N LEU A 276 30.50 -28.13 -2.93
CA LEU A 276 29.19 -28.54 -2.43
C LEU A 276 28.09 -28.14 -3.42
N GLN A 277 27.06 -28.97 -3.51
CA GLN A 277 25.79 -28.65 -4.15
C GLN A 277 24.65 -29.27 -3.35
N SER A 278 23.45 -28.72 -3.47
CA SER A 278 22.24 -29.33 -2.93
C SER A 278 21.33 -29.73 -4.09
N ILE A 279 20.77 -30.94 -4.01
CA ILE A 279 19.85 -31.48 -5.02
C ILE A 279 18.52 -31.85 -4.37
N ASP A 280 17.46 -31.88 -5.18
CA ASP A 280 16.15 -32.33 -4.75
C ASP A 280 16.08 -33.87 -4.72
N ASP A 281 15.81 -34.46 -3.55
CA ASP A 281 15.31 -35.82 -3.41
C ASP A 281 13.78 -35.80 -3.42
N ILE A 282 13.19 -36.36 -4.47
CA ILE A 282 11.75 -36.28 -4.70
C ILE A 282 11.10 -37.66 -4.54
N LYS A 283 10.11 -37.73 -3.66
CA LYS A 283 9.27 -38.91 -3.42
C LYS A 283 7.86 -38.69 -3.96
N TYR A 284 7.26 -39.76 -4.45
CA TYR A 284 5.93 -39.77 -5.02
C TYR A 284 5.03 -40.75 -4.28
N ARG A 285 3.76 -40.40 -4.10
CA ARG A 285 2.72 -41.32 -3.63
C ARG A 285 1.35 -40.92 -4.16
N THR A 286 0.44 -41.88 -4.20
CA THR A 286 -0.97 -41.64 -4.48
C THR A 286 -1.80 -41.94 -3.24
N VAL A 287 -2.62 -40.99 -2.79
CA VAL A 287 -3.49 -41.14 -1.60
C VAL A 287 -4.93 -40.74 -1.92
N PRO A 288 -5.93 -41.24 -1.17
CA PRO A 288 -7.31 -40.78 -1.32
C PRO A 288 -7.46 -39.32 -0.83
N GLY A 289 -8.33 -38.55 -1.50
CA GLY A 289 -8.76 -37.24 -1.03
C GLY A 289 -9.57 -37.33 0.28
N THR A 290 -9.53 -36.28 1.09
CA THR A 290 -10.18 -36.22 2.41
C THR A 290 -11.19 -35.08 2.54
N LYS A 291 -11.42 -34.31 1.47
CA LYS A 291 -12.41 -33.23 1.48
C LYS A 291 -13.82 -33.81 1.42
N ASN A 292 -14.68 -33.44 2.35
CA ASN A 292 -16.08 -33.89 2.37
C ASN A 292 -16.79 -33.57 1.04
N PRO A 293 -17.30 -34.58 0.31
CA PRO A 293 -17.92 -34.37 -1.01
C PRO A 293 -19.37 -33.87 -0.93
N TRP A 294 -19.99 -33.84 0.25
CA TRP A 294 -21.41 -33.49 0.40
C TRP A 294 -21.61 -31.99 0.57
N LEU A 295 -22.12 -31.35 -0.48
CA LEU A 295 -22.40 -29.90 -0.52
C LEU A 295 -23.90 -29.64 -0.38
N SER A 296 -24.28 -28.49 0.18
CA SER A 296 -25.68 -28.09 0.22
C SER A 296 -26.25 -27.91 -1.20
N THR A 297 -27.49 -28.34 -1.39
CA THR A 297 -28.22 -28.15 -2.66
C THR A 297 -29.65 -27.69 -2.37
N ALA A 298 -30.45 -27.50 -3.42
CA ALA A 298 -31.84 -27.08 -3.29
C ALA A 298 -32.64 -28.10 -2.45
N SER A 299 -33.44 -27.61 -1.51
CA SER A 299 -34.35 -28.44 -0.72
C SER A 299 -35.44 -29.06 -1.60
N ALA A 300 -35.89 -30.27 -1.24
CA ALA A 300 -37.09 -30.86 -1.80
C ALA A 300 -38.33 -30.35 -1.03
N PHE A 301 -39.31 -29.81 -1.76
CA PHE A 301 -40.55 -29.28 -1.18
C PHE A 301 -41.74 -30.19 -1.50
N GLY A 302 -42.57 -30.44 -0.50
CA GLY A 302 -43.89 -31.02 -0.69
C GLY A 302 -44.88 -30.05 -1.33
N THR A 303 -46.06 -30.56 -1.68
CA THR A 303 -47.18 -29.73 -2.16
C THR A 303 -47.76 -28.91 -1.01
N TRP A 304 -48.24 -27.70 -1.31
CA TRP A 304 -49.01 -26.93 -0.35
C TRP A 304 -50.37 -27.57 -0.10
N THR A 305 -50.73 -27.76 1.16
CA THR A 305 -52.03 -28.30 1.60
C THR A 305 -52.70 -27.34 2.59
N ASN A 306 -54.03 -27.20 2.49
CA ASN A 306 -54.80 -26.39 3.43
C ASN A 306 -54.80 -27.06 4.82
N VAL A 307 -54.53 -26.27 5.86
CA VAL A 307 -54.43 -26.78 7.26
C VAL A 307 -55.77 -26.66 7.98
N ASP A 308 -56.56 -25.65 7.63
CA ASP A 308 -57.80 -25.28 8.29
C ASP A 308 -58.91 -24.93 7.29
N ALA A 309 -60.10 -24.67 7.81
CA ALA A 309 -61.16 -24.06 7.03
C ALA A 309 -60.84 -22.59 6.72
N ALA A 310 -61.36 -22.11 5.60
CA ALA A 310 -61.29 -20.71 5.21
C ALA A 310 -61.87 -19.78 6.30
N HIS A 311 -61.20 -18.64 6.53
CA HIS A 311 -61.52 -17.71 7.61
C HIS A 311 -61.29 -16.25 7.20
N SER A 312 -61.66 -15.31 8.08
CA SER A 312 -61.50 -13.85 7.83
C SER A 312 -62.11 -13.37 6.51
N TYR A 313 -63.33 -13.82 6.22
CA TYR A 313 -64.07 -13.37 5.03
C TYR A 313 -64.35 -11.87 5.08
N THR A 314 -64.08 -11.18 3.98
CA THR A 314 -64.59 -9.82 3.77
C THR A 314 -66.08 -9.86 3.45
N SER A 315 -66.73 -8.70 3.59
CA SER A 315 -68.09 -8.50 3.08
C SER A 315 -68.12 -8.70 1.56
N TRP A 316 -69.26 -9.16 1.07
CA TRP A 316 -69.53 -9.26 -0.36
C TRP A 316 -69.71 -7.88 -0.99
N ASP A 317 -69.00 -7.61 -2.08
CA ASP A 317 -69.03 -6.36 -2.85
C ASP A 317 -69.34 -6.61 -4.34
N PRO A 318 -70.23 -5.83 -4.98
CA PRO A 318 -70.97 -4.70 -4.43
C PRO A 318 -72.07 -5.17 -3.47
N ALA A 319 -72.46 -4.29 -2.53
CA ALA A 319 -73.55 -4.57 -1.61
C ALA A 319 -74.87 -4.87 -2.37
N ILE A 320 -75.68 -5.79 -1.85
CA ILE A 320 -76.92 -6.24 -2.50
C ILE A 320 -77.97 -5.13 -2.60
N VAL A 321 -77.92 -4.17 -1.68
CA VAL A 321 -78.94 -3.12 -1.59
C VAL A 321 -78.92 -2.25 -2.84
N ASN A 322 -80.10 -2.01 -3.40
CA ASN A 322 -80.35 -1.17 -4.58
C ASN A 322 -79.94 -1.72 -5.95
N GLN A 323 -79.51 -2.98 -6.05
CA GLN A 323 -79.27 -3.61 -7.35
C GLN A 323 -80.58 -3.94 -8.05
N THR A 324 -80.72 -3.55 -9.32
CA THR A 324 -81.94 -3.74 -10.13
C THR A 324 -81.76 -4.71 -11.29
N SER A 325 -80.55 -5.22 -11.48
CA SER A 325 -80.18 -6.20 -12.50
C SER A 325 -79.24 -7.24 -11.90
N ASN A 326 -79.05 -8.37 -12.61
CA ASN A 326 -78.09 -9.39 -12.19
C ASN A 326 -76.69 -8.79 -12.06
N PHE A 327 -75.97 -9.18 -11.01
CA PHE A 327 -74.61 -8.68 -10.74
C PHE A 327 -73.74 -9.77 -10.12
N THR A 328 -72.43 -9.62 -10.22
CA THR A 328 -71.46 -10.51 -9.57
C THR A 328 -70.95 -9.86 -8.32
N GLN A 329 -71.02 -10.56 -7.19
CA GLN A 329 -70.33 -10.17 -5.97
C GLN A 329 -68.99 -10.86 -5.87
N SER A 330 -68.03 -10.18 -5.28
CA SER A 330 -66.73 -10.69 -4.90
C SER A 330 -66.50 -10.50 -3.41
N ARG A 331 -65.76 -11.43 -2.79
CA ARG A 331 -65.17 -11.24 -1.47
C ARG A 331 -63.84 -11.97 -1.41
N SER A 332 -63.03 -11.67 -0.41
CA SER A 332 -61.81 -12.41 -0.15
C SER A 332 -61.87 -13.09 1.21
N TYR A 333 -61.06 -14.12 1.38
CA TYR A 333 -60.86 -14.82 2.65
C TYR A 333 -59.40 -15.26 2.79
N LYS A 334 -59.02 -15.64 4.00
CA LYS A 334 -57.69 -16.16 4.32
C LYS A 334 -57.72 -17.67 4.46
N GLN A 335 -56.67 -18.32 3.96
CA GLN A 335 -56.47 -19.76 4.03
C GLN A 335 -55.05 -20.05 4.51
N ASN A 336 -54.92 -20.79 5.63
CA ASN A 336 -53.61 -21.25 6.07
C ASN A 336 -53.22 -22.49 5.28
N GLN A 337 -52.00 -22.49 4.75
CA GLN A 337 -51.41 -23.62 4.03
C GLN A 337 -50.10 -24.04 4.70
N THR A 338 -49.82 -25.34 4.67
CA THR A 338 -48.55 -25.92 5.08
C THR A 338 -47.95 -26.72 3.94
N ARG A 339 -46.62 -26.82 3.89
CA ARG A 339 -45.90 -27.80 3.08
C ARG A 339 -44.69 -28.29 3.85
N THR A 340 -44.18 -29.45 3.47
CA THR A 340 -42.92 -29.98 3.99
C THR A 340 -41.73 -29.45 3.19
N GLU A 341 -40.60 -29.29 3.86
CA GLU A 341 -39.29 -29.04 3.27
C GLU A 341 -38.28 -30.04 3.82
N GLN A 342 -37.61 -30.74 2.92
CA GLN A 342 -36.48 -31.60 3.23
C GLN A 342 -35.21 -30.97 2.69
N LYS A 343 -34.31 -30.55 3.59
CA LYS A 343 -32.97 -30.10 3.19
C LYS A 343 -32.20 -31.25 2.56
N GLN A 344 -31.44 -30.96 1.52
CA GLN A 344 -30.68 -31.96 0.78
C GLN A 344 -29.22 -31.55 0.61
N GLN A 345 -28.37 -32.55 0.49
CA GLN A 345 -26.99 -32.40 0.03
C GLN A 345 -26.81 -33.18 -1.26
N LYS A 346 -25.93 -32.66 -2.11
CA LYS A 346 -25.49 -33.34 -3.33
C LYS A 346 -24.02 -33.70 -3.21
N ASN A 347 -23.68 -34.94 -3.55
CA ASN A 347 -22.31 -35.40 -3.62
C ASN A 347 -21.63 -34.79 -4.86
N ALA A 348 -20.54 -34.05 -4.65
CA ALA A 348 -19.80 -33.37 -5.71
C ALA A 348 -19.11 -34.32 -6.69
N VAL A 349 -18.85 -35.57 -6.30
CA VAL A 349 -18.17 -36.58 -7.11
C VAL A 349 -19.18 -37.47 -7.84
N THR A 350 -20.14 -38.06 -7.13
CA THR A 350 -21.09 -39.01 -7.72
C THR A 350 -22.37 -38.38 -8.26
N GLY A 351 -22.68 -37.14 -7.83
CA GLY A 351 -23.93 -36.47 -8.15
C GLY A 351 -25.15 -36.96 -7.35
N GLU A 352 -24.97 -37.95 -6.47
CA GLU A 352 -26.02 -38.50 -5.61
C GLU A 352 -26.61 -37.40 -4.70
N ILE A 353 -27.92 -37.48 -4.45
CA ILE A 353 -28.64 -36.55 -3.57
C ILE A 353 -29.11 -37.31 -2.34
N ARG A 354 -28.85 -36.76 -1.15
CA ARG A 354 -29.33 -37.30 0.13
C ARG A 354 -30.09 -36.25 0.93
N SER A 355 -31.09 -36.71 1.68
CA SER A 355 -31.79 -35.90 2.66
C SER A 355 -30.93 -35.69 3.90
N VAL A 356 -30.93 -34.47 4.45
CA VAL A 356 -30.21 -34.13 5.68
C VAL A 356 -31.10 -33.42 6.67
N GLY A 357 -30.91 -33.75 7.96
CA GLY A 357 -31.70 -33.20 9.05
C GLY A 357 -33.17 -33.64 9.04
N ALA A 358 -33.92 -33.11 9.99
CA ALA A 358 -35.34 -33.39 10.14
C ALA A 358 -36.18 -32.67 9.08
N LEU A 359 -37.30 -33.28 8.70
CA LEU A 359 -38.31 -32.68 7.84
C LEU A 359 -38.90 -31.43 8.52
N GLN A 360 -38.93 -30.31 7.81
CA GLN A 360 -39.42 -29.03 8.33
C GLN A 360 -40.80 -28.70 7.74
N ASN A 361 -41.66 -28.06 8.54
CA ASN A 361 -42.96 -27.58 8.06
C ASN A 361 -42.89 -26.07 7.82
N ASN A 362 -43.22 -25.67 6.60
CA ASN A 362 -43.34 -24.28 6.20
C ASN A 362 -44.82 -23.91 6.11
N THR A 363 -45.21 -22.84 6.80
CA THR A 363 -46.59 -22.32 6.77
C THR A 363 -46.67 -21.00 6.03
N LYS A 364 -47.80 -20.75 5.37
CA LYS A 364 -48.14 -19.45 4.79
C LYS A 364 -49.63 -19.18 4.89
N ILE A 365 -49.99 -17.91 4.84
CA ILE A 365 -51.39 -17.47 4.76
C ILE A 365 -51.62 -16.91 3.35
N LEU A 366 -52.59 -17.46 2.64
CA LEU A 366 -52.99 -16.99 1.31
C LEU A 366 -54.32 -16.24 1.40
N THR A 367 -54.41 -15.10 0.71
CA THR A 367 -55.68 -14.42 0.47
C THR A 367 -56.27 -14.95 -0.83
N ILE A 368 -57.47 -15.53 -0.77
CA ILE A 368 -58.17 -16.10 -1.92
C ILE A 368 -59.41 -15.23 -2.19
N ASN A 369 -59.64 -14.92 -3.47
CA ASN A 369 -60.84 -14.22 -3.92
C ASN A 369 -61.86 -15.24 -4.40
N GLU A 370 -63.11 -15.07 -3.99
CA GLU A 370 -64.23 -15.84 -4.51
C GLU A 370 -65.34 -14.92 -5.03
N THR A 371 -66.07 -15.41 -6.02
CA THR A 371 -67.16 -14.67 -6.66
C THR A 371 -68.44 -15.49 -6.66
N ARG A 372 -69.58 -14.80 -6.67
CA ARG A 372 -70.89 -15.39 -6.88
C ARG A 372 -71.75 -14.49 -7.73
N THR A 373 -72.59 -15.07 -8.58
CA THR A 373 -73.58 -14.32 -9.35
C THR A 373 -74.88 -14.23 -8.55
N ILE A 374 -75.40 -13.01 -8.42
CA ILE A 374 -76.70 -12.72 -7.83
C ILE A 374 -77.70 -12.47 -8.96
N THR A 375 -78.71 -13.33 -9.02
CA THR A 375 -79.87 -13.15 -9.89
C THR A 375 -80.88 -12.24 -9.20
N VAL A 376 -81.32 -11.21 -9.90
CA VAL A 376 -82.28 -10.22 -9.42
C VAL A 376 -83.57 -10.36 -10.20
N SER A 377 -84.67 -10.58 -9.48
CA SER A 377 -86.02 -10.66 -10.04
C SER A 377 -86.95 -9.73 -9.30
N VAL A 378 -87.93 -9.17 -10.00
CA VAL A 378 -88.90 -8.23 -9.44
C VAL A 378 -90.32 -8.73 -9.68
N SER A 379 -91.17 -8.68 -8.67
CA SER A 379 -92.60 -8.99 -8.83
C SER A 379 -93.35 -7.84 -9.53
N GLY A 380 -94.55 -8.13 -10.02
CA GLY A 380 -95.51 -7.08 -10.34
C GLY A 380 -95.92 -6.26 -9.10
N TYR A 381 -96.45 -5.07 -9.31
CA TYR A 381 -97.06 -4.28 -8.24
C TYR A 381 -98.41 -4.88 -7.82
N SER A 382 -98.62 -5.07 -6.52
CA SER A 382 -99.89 -5.49 -5.92
C SER A 382 -100.41 -4.45 -4.93
N ASN A 383 -101.73 -4.32 -4.80
CA ASN A 383 -102.33 -3.41 -3.83
C ASN A 383 -101.99 -3.83 -2.39
N SER A 384 -101.56 -2.87 -1.58
CA SER A 384 -101.28 -3.05 -0.16
C SER A 384 -102.28 -2.23 0.66
N ALA A 385 -103.05 -2.91 1.50
CA ALA A 385 -104.18 -2.36 2.26
C ALA A 385 -105.31 -1.78 1.38
N GLY A 386 -106.36 -1.28 2.04
CA GLY A 386 -107.49 -0.63 1.37
C GLY A 386 -107.17 0.77 0.84
N VAL A 387 -108.08 1.31 0.03
CA VAL A 387 -107.99 2.69 -0.47
C VAL A 387 -108.14 3.70 0.67
N TYR A 388 -107.43 4.82 0.59
CA TYR A 388 -107.43 5.87 1.62
C TYR A 388 -107.40 7.27 1.00
N SER A 389 -107.59 8.30 1.83
CA SER A 389 -107.61 9.72 1.42
C SER A 389 -108.48 9.98 0.19
N CYS A 390 -109.70 9.45 0.21
CA CYS A 390 -110.64 9.59 -0.90
C CYS A 390 -111.24 11.00 -0.98
N SER A 391 -111.39 11.52 -2.20
CA SER A 391 -112.17 12.73 -2.47
C SER A 391 -113.65 12.51 -2.13
N GLY A 392 -114.40 13.61 -2.04
CA GLY A 392 -115.86 13.58 -2.00
C GLY A 392 -116.43 12.89 -3.25
N TRP A 393 -117.62 12.31 -3.11
CA TRP A 393 -118.37 11.71 -4.22
C TRP A 393 -118.92 12.80 -5.14
N SER A 394 -118.63 12.72 -6.44
CA SER A 394 -119.07 13.69 -7.45
C SER A 394 -119.74 12.97 -8.63
N PRO A 395 -120.85 13.49 -9.20
CA PRO A 395 -121.60 14.67 -8.76
C PRO A 395 -122.28 14.47 -7.39
N GLY A 396 -122.48 15.52 -6.58
CA GLY A 396 -123.23 15.40 -5.33
C GLY A 396 -124.72 15.09 -5.58
N THR A 397 -125.40 14.39 -4.68
CA THR A 397 -126.82 14.01 -4.87
C THR A 397 -127.76 15.21 -5.06
N GLY A 398 -127.45 16.36 -4.46
CA GLY A 398 -128.19 17.61 -4.65
C GLY A 398 -127.99 18.30 -6.02
N SER A 399 -127.07 17.82 -6.85
CA SER A 399 -126.85 18.35 -8.20
C SER A 399 -127.72 17.67 -9.27
N VAL A 400 -128.33 16.52 -8.94
CA VAL A 400 -129.12 15.70 -9.86
C VAL A 400 -130.60 15.71 -9.44
N ASN A 401 -131.50 15.77 -10.43
CA ASN A 401 -132.96 15.84 -10.21
C ASN A 401 -133.49 14.68 -9.36
N SER A 402 -134.45 15.00 -8.50
CA SER A 402 -135.08 14.03 -7.59
C SER A 402 -135.63 12.83 -8.35
N GLY A 403 -135.29 11.63 -7.90
CA GLY A 403 -135.73 10.36 -8.50
C GLY A 403 -134.86 9.83 -9.65
N SER A 404 -133.92 10.61 -10.19
CA SER A 404 -133.02 10.16 -11.27
C SER A 404 -131.84 9.34 -10.71
N ARG A 405 -131.59 8.16 -11.29
CA ARG A 405 -130.39 7.36 -11.00
C ARG A 405 -129.18 7.92 -11.74
N PHE A 406 -128.04 8.02 -11.04
CA PHE A 406 -126.78 8.45 -11.63
C PHE A 406 -125.58 7.78 -10.93
N THR A 407 -124.41 7.83 -11.58
CA THR A 407 -123.17 7.26 -11.04
C THR A 407 -122.32 8.36 -10.41
N GLN A 408 -121.97 8.19 -9.13
CA GLN A 408 -120.97 9.01 -8.47
C GLN A 408 -119.60 8.37 -8.61
N THR A 409 -118.58 9.19 -8.80
CA THR A 409 -117.19 8.77 -8.77
C THR A 409 -116.42 9.53 -7.68
N ARG A 410 -115.36 8.91 -7.15
CA ARG A 410 -114.38 9.56 -6.29
C ARG A 410 -112.99 9.02 -6.58
N SER A 411 -111.97 9.87 -6.42
CA SER A 411 -110.56 9.48 -6.51
C SER A 411 -110.03 9.16 -5.13
N CYS A 412 -109.35 8.03 -4.97
CA CYS A 412 -108.70 7.60 -3.73
C CYS A 412 -107.22 7.31 -3.99
N ARG A 413 -106.40 7.38 -2.94
CA ARG A 413 -105.02 6.89 -2.97
C ARG A 413 -104.99 5.39 -2.66
N GLN A 414 -104.11 4.67 -3.35
CA GLN A 414 -103.86 3.24 -3.13
C GLN A 414 -102.36 3.01 -3.09
N THR A 415 -101.87 2.46 -1.98
CA THR A 415 -100.49 1.99 -1.89
C THR A 415 -100.38 0.68 -2.66
N GLN A 416 -99.34 0.56 -3.48
CA GLN A 416 -98.94 -0.67 -4.14
C GLN A 416 -97.52 -1.03 -3.73
N VAL A 417 -97.26 -2.32 -3.57
CA VAL A 417 -95.96 -2.87 -3.20
C VAL A 417 -95.55 -3.87 -4.27
N ARG A 418 -94.27 -3.84 -4.65
CA ARG A 418 -93.60 -4.93 -5.37
C ARG A 418 -92.38 -5.39 -4.57
N THR A 419 -91.94 -6.61 -4.81
CA THR A 419 -90.81 -7.22 -4.08
C THR A 419 -89.68 -7.55 -5.04
N TRP A 420 -88.49 -7.02 -4.75
CA TRP A 420 -87.25 -7.45 -5.36
C TRP A 420 -86.73 -8.68 -4.62
N SER A 421 -86.33 -9.72 -5.35
CA SER A 421 -85.75 -10.95 -4.81
C SER A 421 -84.34 -11.14 -5.36
N TYR A 422 -83.40 -11.45 -4.47
CA TYR A 422 -81.98 -11.63 -4.78
C TYR A 422 -81.59 -13.08 -4.48
N LYS A 423 -81.15 -13.83 -5.49
CA LYS A 423 -80.79 -15.25 -5.36
C LYS A 423 -79.36 -15.50 -5.78
N ALA A 424 -78.66 -16.37 -5.06
CA ALA A 424 -77.39 -16.96 -5.51
C ALA A 424 -77.68 -18.40 -5.92
N GLY A 425 -77.70 -18.68 -7.23
CA GLY A 425 -78.23 -19.95 -7.74
C GLY A 425 -79.70 -20.13 -7.37
N SER A 426 -80.04 -21.23 -6.71
CA SER A 426 -81.41 -21.51 -6.22
C SER A 426 -81.72 -20.88 -4.86
N THR A 427 -80.71 -20.47 -4.09
CA THR A 427 -80.86 -20.00 -2.71
C THR A 427 -81.28 -18.53 -2.67
N LEU A 428 -82.39 -18.24 -1.97
CA LEU A 428 -82.81 -16.87 -1.68
C LEU A 428 -81.90 -16.24 -0.64
N ILE A 429 -81.25 -15.12 -0.99
CA ILE A 429 -80.37 -14.38 -0.07
C ILE A 429 -81.18 -13.38 0.74
N THR A 430 -82.00 -12.56 0.06
CA THR A 430 -82.84 -11.54 0.71
C THR A 430 -83.92 -11.03 -0.25
N THR A 431 -84.84 -10.24 0.29
CA THR A 431 -85.89 -9.54 -0.45
C THR A 431 -85.98 -8.08 -0.03
N ARG A 432 -86.31 -7.18 -0.96
CA ARG A 432 -86.53 -5.75 -0.67
C ARG A 432 -87.90 -5.31 -1.20
N PRO A 433 -88.81 -4.81 -0.34
CA PRO A 433 -90.06 -4.22 -0.80
C PRO A 433 -89.81 -2.84 -1.43
N GLU A 434 -90.59 -2.49 -2.44
CA GLU A 434 -90.64 -1.16 -3.04
C GLU A 434 -92.11 -0.71 -3.11
N ASN A 435 -92.37 0.44 -2.51
CA ASN A 435 -93.72 0.98 -2.37
C ASN A 435 -93.91 2.14 -3.36
N ARG A 436 -95.08 2.20 -3.98
CA ARG A 436 -95.56 3.39 -4.69
C ARG A 436 -96.99 3.70 -4.29
N VAL A 437 -97.43 4.93 -4.48
CA VAL A 437 -98.81 5.34 -4.29
C VAL A 437 -99.40 5.72 -5.64
N ILE A 438 -100.55 5.12 -5.99
CA ILE A 438 -101.31 5.46 -7.20
C ILE A 438 -102.65 6.08 -6.84
N ASN A 439 -103.28 6.74 -7.81
CA ASN A 439 -104.68 7.14 -7.70
C ASN A 439 -105.56 6.04 -8.30
N THR A 440 -106.65 5.70 -7.61
CA THR A 440 -107.68 4.78 -8.10
C THR A 440 -109.04 5.43 -8.01
N THR A 441 -109.89 5.15 -9.00
CA THR A 441 -111.25 5.69 -9.05
C THR A 441 -112.23 4.64 -8.53
N GLN A 442 -113.14 5.04 -7.64
CA GLN A 442 -114.29 4.23 -7.25
C GLN A 442 -115.57 4.81 -7.82
N SER A 443 -116.50 3.95 -8.21
CA SER A 443 -117.83 4.33 -8.71
C SER A 443 -118.93 3.69 -7.89
N ARG A 444 -120.01 4.42 -7.61
CA ARG A 444 -121.24 3.89 -6.99
C ARG A 444 -122.48 4.50 -7.63
N GLY A 445 -123.60 3.77 -7.58
CA GLY A 445 -124.92 4.33 -7.91
C GLY A 445 -125.45 5.23 -6.80
N ALA A 446 -126.14 6.31 -7.17
CA ALA A 446 -126.88 7.18 -6.27
C ALA A 446 -128.17 7.70 -6.94
N THR A 447 -129.10 8.22 -6.15
CA THR A 447 -130.34 8.86 -6.65
C THR A 447 -130.29 10.35 -6.34
N GLY A 448 -130.67 11.19 -7.31
CA GLY A 448 -130.73 12.64 -7.15
C GLY A 448 -131.79 13.08 -6.15
N THR A 449 -131.60 14.25 -5.53
CA THR A 449 -132.50 14.82 -4.51
C THR A 449 -132.93 16.27 -4.82
N LYS A 450 -132.60 16.81 -6.00
CA LYS A 450 -132.93 18.20 -6.39
C LYS A 450 -134.41 18.34 -6.79
N VAL A 451 -135.17 19.17 -6.09
CA VAL A 451 -136.62 19.44 -6.33
C VAL A 451 -136.82 20.68 -7.22
N VAL A 452 -137.85 20.70 -8.08
CA VAL A 452 -138.21 21.83 -8.97
C VAL A 452 -139.75 22.02 -8.99
N THR A 453 -140.26 23.24 -8.73
CA THR A 453 -141.70 23.61 -8.67
C THR A 453 -142.17 24.47 -9.87
N LYS A 454 -143.43 24.32 -10.30
CA LYS A 454 -144.03 24.97 -11.51
C LYS A 454 -145.51 25.36 -11.34
N TRP A 455 -146.00 26.30 -12.18
CA TRP A 455 -147.41 26.69 -12.25
C TRP A 455 -148.25 25.65 -13.04
N VAL A 456 -149.43 25.27 -12.54
CA VAL A 456 -150.34 24.25 -13.11
C VAL A 456 -151.77 24.80 -13.18
N LYS A 457 -152.49 24.55 -14.29
CA LYS A 457 -153.83 25.10 -14.57
C LYS A 457 -154.95 24.06 -14.43
N GLU A 458 -156.12 24.46 -13.94
CA GLU A 458 -157.28 23.55 -13.73
C GLU A 458 -158.62 24.29 -13.95
N ARG A 459 -159.62 23.69 -14.63
CA ARG A 459 -160.92 24.35 -14.96
C ARG A 459 -162.11 23.59 -14.35
N GLN A 460 -163.12 24.33 -13.88
CA GLN A 460 -164.35 23.79 -13.29
C GLN A 460 -165.61 24.57 -13.74
N GLN A 461 -166.76 23.89 -13.96
CA GLN A 461 -168.04 24.48 -14.37
C GLN A 461 -169.19 24.01 -13.47
N VAL A 462 -170.18 24.86 -13.17
CA VAL A 462 -171.35 24.50 -12.31
C VAL A 462 -172.65 25.23 -12.71
N PRO A 463 -173.84 24.68 -12.44
CA PRO A 463 -175.13 25.16 -12.99
C PRO A 463 -175.85 26.27 -12.18
N GLN A 464 -175.21 26.88 -11.18
CA GLN A 464 -175.86 27.87 -10.31
C GLN A 464 -175.70 29.32 -10.82
N SER A 465 -176.56 30.23 -10.34
CA SER A 465 -176.50 31.64 -10.73
C SER A 465 -175.12 32.26 -10.41
N CYS A 466 -174.63 33.08 -11.34
CA CYS A 466 -173.24 33.56 -11.31
C CYS A 466 -172.86 34.43 -10.10
N ASP A 467 -173.83 35.00 -9.39
CA ASP A 467 -173.57 35.84 -8.22
C ASP A 467 -173.06 35.02 -7.02
N TYR A 468 -173.53 33.77 -6.87
CA TYR A 468 -173.04 32.87 -5.82
C TYR A 468 -171.57 32.46 -6.05
N MET A 469 -171.22 32.16 -7.31
CA MET A 469 -169.88 31.73 -7.72
C MET A 469 -168.82 32.83 -7.54
N ARG A 470 -169.20 34.11 -7.68
CA ARG A 470 -168.28 35.22 -7.49
C ARG A 470 -167.78 35.31 -6.05
N ASN A 471 -168.67 35.15 -5.08
CA ASN A 471 -168.33 35.17 -3.66
C ASN A 471 -167.47 33.97 -3.24
N TRP A 472 -167.72 32.78 -3.79
CA TRP A 472 -166.93 31.58 -3.49
C TRP A 472 -165.49 31.65 -4.00
N ALA A 473 -165.29 32.15 -5.22
CA ALA A 473 -163.95 32.27 -5.80
C ALA A 473 -163.08 33.31 -5.08
N ALA A 474 -163.69 34.42 -4.62
CA ALA A 474 -162.97 35.46 -3.87
C ALA A 474 -162.35 34.92 -2.57
N ALA A 475 -162.85 33.81 -2.03
CA ALA A 475 -162.31 33.17 -0.82
C ALA A 475 -161.11 32.23 -1.07
N ARG A 476 -160.82 31.81 -2.33
CA ARG A 476 -159.77 30.82 -2.65
C ARG A 476 -158.54 31.38 -3.36
N GLY A 477 -158.63 32.60 -3.87
CA GLY A 477 -157.53 33.20 -4.59
C GLY A 477 -157.90 34.54 -5.19
N THR A 478 -156.94 35.14 -5.88
CA THR A 478 -157.14 36.43 -6.53
C THR A 478 -157.87 36.21 -7.85
N ILE A 479 -159.08 36.75 -7.95
CA ILE A 479 -159.84 36.80 -9.20
C ILE A 479 -159.17 37.83 -10.11
N VAL A 480 -158.82 37.42 -11.32
CA VAL A 480 -158.18 38.22 -12.36
C VAL A 480 -158.95 38.06 -13.66
N ASN A 481 -158.88 39.05 -14.54
CA ASN A 481 -159.54 38.98 -15.86
C ASN A 481 -158.73 38.11 -16.84
N SER A 482 -157.44 37.91 -16.60
CA SER A 482 -156.56 36.97 -17.31
C SER A 482 -155.40 36.54 -16.40
N PHE A 483 -154.85 35.33 -16.60
CA PHE A 483 -153.76 34.85 -15.75
C PHE A 483 -152.45 35.63 -16.03
N PRO A 484 -151.77 36.13 -14.97
CA PRO A 484 -150.54 36.89 -15.14
C PRO A 484 -149.30 36.04 -15.48
N VAL A 485 -149.42 34.70 -15.42
CA VAL A 485 -148.35 33.74 -15.71
C VAL A 485 -148.88 32.55 -16.51
N ALA A 486 -148.01 31.94 -17.31
CA ALA A 486 -148.34 30.77 -18.13
C ALA A 486 -148.25 29.47 -17.32
N GLU A 487 -149.06 28.49 -17.69
CA GLU A 487 -148.91 27.12 -17.21
C GLU A 487 -147.54 26.54 -17.61
N GLY A 488 -146.95 25.75 -16.72
CA GLY A 488 -145.63 25.16 -16.90
C GLY A 488 -144.45 26.09 -16.60
N ALA A 489 -144.70 27.39 -16.39
CA ALA A 489 -143.66 28.33 -15.96
C ALA A 489 -143.14 27.99 -14.55
N ALA A 490 -141.86 28.24 -14.31
CA ALA A 490 -141.27 28.02 -12.99
C ALA A 490 -141.93 28.93 -11.95
N CYS A 491 -142.16 28.39 -10.76
CA CYS A 491 -142.80 29.11 -9.67
C CYS A 491 -141.96 29.07 -8.39
N ASN A 492 -141.87 30.22 -7.72
CA ASN A 492 -141.12 30.42 -6.48
C ASN A 492 -141.99 30.66 -5.23
N GLN A 493 -143.33 30.60 -5.35
CA GLN A 493 -144.27 30.77 -4.23
C GLN A 493 -145.32 29.64 -4.21
N PRO A 494 -144.99 28.47 -3.64
CA PRO A 494 -145.92 27.34 -3.51
C PRO A 494 -147.23 27.76 -2.84
N GLY A 495 -148.37 27.34 -3.41
CA GLY A 495 -149.71 27.58 -2.85
C GLY A 495 -150.40 28.87 -3.30
N LYS A 496 -149.73 29.76 -4.05
CA LYS A 496 -150.40 30.92 -4.67
C LYS A 496 -151.30 30.46 -5.82
N VAL A 497 -152.53 30.98 -5.89
CA VAL A 497 -153.55 30.60 -6.88
C VAL A 497 -154.21 31.85 -7.48
N TYR A 498 -154.21 31.94 -8.81
CA TYR A 498 -154.99 32.93 -9.57
C TYR A 498 -156.26 32.27 -10.11
N ILE A 499 -157.32 33.06 -10.29
CA ILE A 499 -158.65 32.57 -10.71
C ILE A 499 -159.23 33.48 -11.79
N THR A 500 -159.83 32.93 -12.86
CA THR A 500 -160.55 33.69 -13.92
C THR A 500 -161.98 33.17 -14.06
N MET A 501 -162.92 34.04 -14.43
CA MET A 501 -164.35 33.71 -14.60
C MET A 501 -164.87 34.11 -15.98
N ASP A 502 -165.69 33.26 -16.59
CA ASP A 502 -166.38 33.55 -17.86
C ASP A 502 -167.92 33.45 -17.66
N GLN A 503 -168.66 34.49 -18.09
CA GLN A 503 -170.13 34.56 -18.14
C GLN A 503 -170.61 34.54 -19.60
N THR A 504 -171.57 33.67 -19.95
CA THR A 504 -172.20 33.65 -21.29
C THR A 504 -173.63 34.20 -21.27
N MET A 505 -173.96 35.04 -22.27
CA MET A 505 -175.24 35.77 -22.39
C MET A 505 -176.42 34.84 -22.68
N GLN A 506 -177.05 34.34 -21.62
CA GLN A 506 -178.50 34.09 -21.47
C GLN A 506 -178.82 33.52 -20.07
N GLY A 507 -177.99 33.85 -19.05
CA GLY A 507 -178.35 33.72 -17.64
C GLY A 507 -178.37 32.31 -17.03
N GLN A 508 -177.83 31.26 -17.67
CA GLN A 508 -177.96 29.88 -17.15
C GLN A 508 -176.66 29.09 -16.82
N PHE A 509 -175.42 29.55 -17.11
CA PHE A 509 -174.18 28.85 -16.67
C PHE A 509 -172.98 29.80 -16.41
N CYS A 510 -172.10 29.45 -15.44
CA CYS A 510 -170.85 30.15 -15.11
C CYS A 510 -169.64 29.18 -14.96
N GLY A 511 -168.48 29.51 -15.55
CA GLY A 511 -167.24 28.70 -15.46
C GLY A 511 -166.07 29.42 -14.78
N ILE A 512 -165.23 28.68 -14.05
CA ILE A 512 -164.02 29.18 -13.38
C ILE A 512 -162.79 28.38 -13.80
N THR A 513 -161.65 29.05 -14.02
CA THR A 513 -160.35 28.39 -14.17
C THR A 513 -159.38 28.85 -13.07
N PHE A 514 -158.56 27.95 -12.55
CA PHE A 514 -157.50 28.15 -11.55
C PHE A 514 -156.11 28.01 -12.21
N LEU A 515 -155.14 28.75 -11.69
CA LEU A 515 -153.72 28.53 -11.98
C LEU A 515 -152.93 28.60 -10.66
N GLY A 516 -152.38 27.48 -10.22
CA GLY A 516 -151.73 27.31 -8.92
C GLY A 516 -150.27 26.85 -9.03
N CYS A 517 -149.44 27.28 -8.08
CA CYS A 517 -148.03 26.89 -8.01
C CYS A 517 -147.81 25.60 -7.20
N LYS A 518 -147.24 24.56 -7.84
CA LYS A 518 -147.05 23.21 -7.27
C LYS A 518 -145.66 22.63 -7.51
#